data_AF-A0A550BZJ5-F1
#
_entry.id   AF-A0A550BZJ5-F1
#
_cell.length_a   1.000
_cell.length_b   1.000
_cell.length_c   1.000
_cell.angle_alpha   90.00
_cell.angle_beta   90.00
_cell.angle_gamma   90.00
#
_symmetry.space_group_name_H-M   'P 1'
#
loop_
_entity.id
_entity.type
_entity.pdbx_description
1 polymer ?
#
loop_
_entity_poly.entity_id
_entity_poly.type
_entity_poly.pdbx_seq_one_letter_code
_entity_poly.pdbx_strand_id
1 'polypeptide(L)'
;MRDEGSESRVRAAPSIQHENLRSLSADELLKHATEIHDRCASGAALADLDELPEEEQDDQLRQVYMWNRDALRFVVLGEALKRGDVGTMEDMLPFLAYRFSGGNNNKYCIEILELLQGIHKEWPDDVTNFVREHCWLVNFSGTPTGFCPVDQAQEHNIKDIKEGPSIDWKFLKKMHPAIPIISELSKHMEEEFRTYTRGLKHTVPKKDQDVKKLEETYSEAGIHKREPGRVLNKKKPDTAEDFLAKGAEGFYKVLDRWQGNRNYERRTDEDWEFRSANGSPAPSSESGASCSDAVELSLDREDEWM
;
A
#
# COMPACT_ATOMS: atom_id res chain seq x y z
N MET A 1 10.04 -24.56 -54.46
CA MET A 1 9.83 -25.00 -53.07
C MET A 1 9.43 -23.77 -52.29
N ARG A 2 8.15 -23.68 -51.95
CA ARG A 2 7.61 -22.64 -51.06
C ARG A 2 7.93 -23.10 -49.64
N ASP A 3 8.55 -22.24 -48.85
CA ASP A 3 8.70 -22.47 -47.42
C ASP A 3 7.59 -21.68 -46.74
N GLU A 4 6.72 -22.43 -46.07
CA GLU A 4 5.49 -21.94 -45.45
C GLU A 4 5.80 -21.26 -44.12
N GLY A 5 5.03 -20.22 -43.84
CA GLY A 5 5.26 -19.31 -42.73
C GLY A 5 5.11 -19.99 -41.37
N SER A 6 5.99 -19.60 -40.47
CA SER A 6 5.85 -19.78 -39.04
C SER A 6 4.72 -18.87 -38.52
N GLU A 7 3.48 -19.35 -38.60
CA GLU A 7 2.36 -18.80 -37.82
C GLU A 7 2.62 -19.05 -36.33
N SER A 8 3.14 -18.03 -35.64
CA SER A 8 3.21 -18.01 -34.19
C SER A 8 1.79 -17.96 -33.62
N ARG A 9 1.41 -19.07 -32.97
CA ARG A 9 0.14 -19.23 -32.28
C ARG A 9 0.06 -18.32 -31.06
N VAL A 10 -0.57 -17.16 -31.18
CA VAL A 10 -1.26 -16.53 -30.06
C VAL A 10 -2.75 -16.69 -30.29
N ARG A 11 -3.32 -17.81 -29.83
CA ARG A 11 -4.77 -18.03 -29.86
C ARG A 11 -5.45 -17.01 -28.94
N ALA A 12 -6.38 -16.25 -29.50
CA ALA A 12 -7.33 -15.46 -28.73
C ALA A 12 -8.02 -16.37 -27.70
N ALA A 13 -8.07 -15.93 -26.43
CA ALA A 13 -8.70 -16.69 -25.36
C ALA A 13 -10.21 -16.81 -25.65
N PRO A 14 -10.83 -17.98 -25.44
CA PRO A 14 -12.28 -18.08 -25.46
C PRO A 14 -12.86 -17.20 -24.34
N SER A 15 -13.79 -16.31 -24.68
CA SER A 15 -14.49 -15.46 -23.73
C SER A 15 -15.31 -16.34 -22.78
N ILE A 16 -14.84 -16.54 -21.55
CA ILE A 16 -15.59 -17.29 -20.53
C ILE A 16 -16.71 -16.38 -20.03
N GLN A 17 -17.97 -16.73 -20.31
CA GLN A 17 -19.12 -16.01 -19.78
C GLN A 17 -19.29 -16.26 -18.27
N HIS A 18 -19.69 -15.23 -17.51
CA HIS A 18 -19.81 -15.27 -16.05
C HIS A 18 -20.69 -16.42 -15.49
N GLU A 19 -21.70 -16.86 -16.25
CA GLU A 19 -22.57 -17.98 -15.88
C GLU A 19 -21.84 -19.32 -15.85
N ASN A 20 -20.80 -19.48 -16.67
CA ASN A 20 -19.96 -20.68 -16.71
C ASN A 20 -18.93 -20.74 -15.58
N LEU A 21 -18.63 -19.62 -14.90
CA LEU A 21 -17.67 -19.62 -13.80
C LEU A 21 -18.23 -20.25 -12.53
N ARG A 22 -19.55 -20.16 -12.31
CA ARG A 22 -20.21 -20.68 -11.09
C ARG A 22 -20.32 -22.20 -11.07
N SER A 23 -20.13 -22.87 -12.20
CA SER A 23 -20.18 -24.32 -12.33
C SER A 23 -18.80 -25.00 -12.26
N LEU A 24 -17.72 -24.22 -12.23
CA LEU A 24 -16.36 -24.73 -12.17
C LEU A 24 -15.96 -25.12 -10.74
N SER A 25 -15.09 -26.13 -10.63
CA SER A 25 -14.46 -26.49 -9.38
C SER A 25 -13.45 -25.43 -8.93
N ALA A 26 -13.06 -25.47 -7.65
CA ALA A 26 -12.05 -24.56 -7.09
C ALA A 26 -10.71 -24.64 -7.84
N ASP A 27 -10.27 -25.85 -8.20
CA ASP A 27 -9.01 -26.08 -8.92
C ASP A 27 -9.07 -25.51 -10.36
N GLU A 28 -10.21 -25.64 -11.03
CA GLU A 28 -10.42 -25.06 -12.37
C GLU A 28 -10.43 -23.53 -12.31
N LEU A 29 -11.11 -22.95 -11.31
CA LEU A 29 -11.11 -21.51 -11.10
C LEU A 29 -9.70 -20.99 -10.82
N LEU A 30 -8.93 -21.68 -9.98
CA LEU A 30 -7.54 -21.33 -9.68
C LEU A 30 -6.68 -21.40 -10.95
N LYS A 31 -6.85 -22.43 -11.78
CA LYS A 31 -6.14 -22.57 -13.05
C LYS A 31 -6.46 -21.41 -14.00
N HIS A 32 -7.72 -21.04 -14.14
CA HIS A 32 -8.11 -19.90 -14.99
C HIS A 32 -7.59 -18.57 -14.45
N ALA A 33 -7.68 -18.35 -13.13
CA ALA A 33 -7.14 -17.14 -12.50
C ALA A 33 -5.62 -17.03 -12.70
N THR A 34 -4.90 -18.14 -12.57
CA THR A 34 -3.45 -18.21 -12.81
C THR A 34 -3.13 -17.89 -14.26
N GLU A 35 -3.86 -18.48 -15.22
CA GLU A 35 -3.66 -18.18 -16.64
C GLU A 35 -3.90 -16.69 -16.95
N ILE A 36 -4.96 -16.09 -16.40
CA ILE A 36 -5.24 -14.67 -16.58
C ILE A 36 -4.10 -13.82 -15.98
N HIS A 37 -3.72 -14.11 -14.73
CA HIS A 37 -2.64 -13.40 -14.06
C HIS A 37 -1.35 -13.46 -14.87
N ASP A 38 -0.91 -14.66 -15.24
CA ASP A 38 0.37 -14.88 -15.90
C ASP A 38 0.41 -14.22 -17.27
N ARG A 39 -0.72 -14.15 -17.98
CA ARG A 39 -0.81 -13.56 -19.32
C ARG A 39 -0.99 -12.05 -19.33
N CYS A 40 -1.68 -11.45 -18.35
CA CYS A 40 -2.09 -10.04 -18.46
C CYS A 40 -1.95 -9.18 -17.20
N ALA A 41 -1.43 -9.74 -16.10
CA ALA A 41 -1.26 -9.02 -14.84
C ALA A 41 0.08 -9.35 -14.13
N SER A 42 1.00 -10.06 -14.79
CA SER A 42 2.28 -10.44 -14.23
C SER A 42 3.42 -9.53 -14.72
N GLY A 43 4.52 -9.48 -13.98
CA GLY A 43 5.74 -8.82 -14.45
C GLY A 43 6.36 -9.50 -15.68
N ALA A 44 6.21 -10.83 -15.79
CA ALA A 44 6.67 -11.60 -16.94
C ALA A 44 5.88 -11.23 -18.21
N ALA A 45 4.56 -11.08 -18.12
CA ALA A 45 3.73 -10.64 -19.25
C ALA A 45 4.14 -9.26 -19.79
N LEU A 46 4.58 -8.36 -18.91
CA LEU A 46 5.11 -7.07 -19.32
C LEU A 46 6.48 -7.19 -19.99
N ALA A 47 7.38 -8.00 -19.42
CA ALA A 47 8.68 -8.27 -20.02
C ALA A 47 8.53 -8.89 -21.42
N ASP A 48 7.63 -9.85 -21.58
CA ASP A 48 7.32 -10.48 -22.87
C ASP A 48 6.86 -9.46 -23.92
N LEU A 49 6.09 -8.43 -23.51
CA LEU A 49 5.68 -7.33 -24.41
C LEU A 49 6.84 -6.40 -24.74
N ASP A 50 7.72 -6.12 -23.76
CA ASP A 50 8.87 -5.23 -23.91
C ASP A 50 9.98 -5.86 -24.78
N GLU A 51 10.06 -7.19 -24.83
CA GLU A 51 11.02 -7.95 -25.65
C GLU A 51 10.62 -8.06 -27.13
N LEU A 52 9.38 -7.70 -27.50
CA LEU A 52 8.94 -7.72 -28.89
C LEU A 52 9.68 -6.66 -29.74
N PRO A 53 9.86 -6.90 -31.05
CA PRO A 53 10.35 -5.88 -31.98
C PRO A 53 9.49 -4.60 -31.93
N GLU A 54 10.09 -3.43 -32.16
CA GLU A 54 9.41 -2.13 -32.05
C GLU A 54 8.15 -2.06 -32.95
N GLU A 55 8.15 -2.72 -34.12
CA GLU A 55 6.97 -2.76 -35.00
C GLU A 55 5.82 -3.62 -34.45
N GLU A 56 6.12 -4.46 -33.47
CA GLU A 56 5.22 -5.42 -32.84
C GLU A 56 4.79 -5.03 -31.42
N GLN A 57 5.39 -3.98 -30.86
CA GLN A 57 5.05 -3.42 -29.56
C GLN A 57 3.69 -2.70 -29.59
N ASP A 58 3.01 -2.70 -28.45
CA ASP A 58 1.70 -2.04 -28.26
C ASP A 58 1.74 -1.28 -26.93
N ASP A 59 1.98 0.03 -27.01
CA ASP A 59 2.12 0.91 -25.84
C ASP A 59 0.84 0.88 -24.99
N GLN A 60 -0.35 0.82 -25.61
CA GLN A 60 -1.62 0.83 -24.88
C GLN A 60 -1.82 -0.48 -24.11
N LEU A 61 -1.53 -1.62 -24.74
CA LEU A 61 -1.65 -2.92 -24.09
C LEU A 61 -0.65 -3.07 -22.94
N ARG A 62 0.58 -2.56 -23.13
CA ARG A 62 1.59 -2.47 -22.09
C ARG A 62 1.09 -1.68 -20.88
N GLN A 63 0.47 -0.52 -21.08
CA GLN A 63 -0.12 0.29 -19.99
C GLN A 63 -1.24 -0.46 -19.25
N VAL A 64 -2.06 -1.21 -19.98
CA VAL A 64 -3.13 -2.03 -19.39
C VAL A 64 -2.57 -3.16 -18.53
N TYR A 65 -1.53 -3.85 -18.99
CA TYR A 65 -0.90 -4.94 -18.22
C TYR A 65 -0.24 -4.42 -16.95
N MET A 66 0.39 -3.24 -17.04
CA MET A 66 0.97 -2.55 -15.89
C MET A 66 -0.11 -2.15 -14.87
N TRP A 67 -1.22 -1.58 -15.34
CA TRP A 67 -2.37 -1.27 -14.48
C TRP A 67 -2.90 -2.53 -13.79
N ASN A 68 -3.12 -3.62 -14.53
CA ASN A 68 -3.64 -4.87 -13.96
C ASN A 68 -2.71 -5.42 -12.88
N ARG A 69 -1.40 -5.47 -13.15
CA ARG A 69 -0.37 -5.92 -12.19
C ARG A 69 -0.42 -5.12 -10.90
N ASP A 70 -0.45 -3.79 -11.01
CA ASP A 70 -0.34 -2.90 -9.86
C ASP A 70 -1.67 -2.79 -9.08
N ALA A 71 -2.79 -2.70 -9.78
CA ALA A 71 -4.11 -2.64 -9.18
C ALA A 71 -4.47 -3.96 -8.47
N LEU A 72 -4.12 -5.11 -9.05
CA LEU A 72 -4.37 -6.41 -8.41
C LEU A 72 -3.63 -6.51 -7.07
N ARG A 73 -2.37 -6.08 -7.02
CA ARG A 73 -1.57 -6.05 -5.80
C ARG A 73 -2.17 -5.13 -4.73
N PHE A 74 -2.69 -3.97 -5.13
CA PHE A 74 -3.39 -3.08 -4.22
C PHE A 74 -4.66 -3.73 -3.63
N VAL A 75 -5.44 -4.42 -4.48
CA VAL A 75 -6.64 -5.16 -4.04
C VAL A 75 -6.27 -6.29 -3.08
N VAL A 76 -5.22 -7.07 -3.39
CA VAL A 76 -4.73 -8.16 -2.54
C VAL A 76 -4.30 -7.63 -1.18
N LEU A 77 -3.51 -6.55 -1.13
CA LEU A 77 -3.10 -5.92 0.13
C LEU A 77 -4.31 -5.43 0.94
N GLY A 78 -5.30 -4.80 0.27
CA GLY A 78 -6.52 -4.33 0.92
C GLY A 78 -7.38 -5.46 1.50
N GLU A 79 -7.47 -6.60 0.81
CA GLU A 79 -8.17 -7.78 1.34
C GLU A 79 -7.40 -8.46 2.47
N ALA A 80 -6.07 -8.55 2.36
CA ALA A 80 -5.21 -9.08 3.42
C ALA A 80 -5.35 -8.26 4.70
N LEU A 81 -5.29 -6.93 4.59
CA LEU A 81 -5.52 -5.99 5.68
C LEU A 81 -6.84 -6.24 6.39
N LYS A 82 -7.96 -6.28 5.65
CA LYS A 82 -9.29 -6.49 6.24
C LYS A 82 -9.38 -7.83 6.96
N ARG A 83 -8.77 -8.88 6.42
CA ARG A 83 -8.86 -10.25 6.92
C ARG A 83 -7.87 -10.58 8.04
N GLY A 84 -6.94 -9.67 8.34
CA GLY A 84 -5.89 -9.97 9.31
C GLY A 84 -4.78 -10.87 8.75
N ASP A 85 -4.64 -10.97 7.43
CA ASP A 85 -3.64 -11.84 6.80
C ASP A 85 -2.27 -11.14 6.73
N VAL A 86 -1.59 -11.11 7.88
CA VAL A 86 -0.28 -10.49 8.06
C VAL A 86 0.80 -11.17 7.20
N GLY A 87 0.68 -12.47 6.94
CA GLY A 87 1.61 -13.19 6.07
C GLY A 87 1.59 -12.63 4.65
N THR A 88 0.40 -12.52 4.05
CA THR A 88 0.25 -11.89 2.73
C THR A 88 0.68 -10.43 2.74
N MET A 89 0.43 -9.67 3.82
CA MET A 89 0.92 -8.29 3.92
C MET A 89 2.46 -8.21 3.92
N GLU A 90 3.13 -9.10 4.65
CA GLU A 90 4.59 -9.17 4.72
C GLU A 90 5.18 -9.54 3.35
N ASP A 91 4.60 -10.52 2.66
CA ASP A 91 5.00 -10.92 1.30
C ASP A 91 4.87 -9.77 0.28
N MET A 92 4.00 -8.80 0.54
CA MET A 92 3.80 -7.61 -0.30
C MET A 92 4.83 -6.50 -0.05
N LEU A 93 5.56 -6.52 1.07
CA LEU A 93 6.52 -5.46 1.44
C LEU A 93 7.64 -5.24 0.41
N PRO A 94 8.29 -6.27 -0.19
CA PRO A 94 9.31 -6.04 -1.20
C PRO A 94 8.79 -5.27 -2.42
N PHE A 95 7.56 -5.54 -2.86
CA PHE A 95 6.94 -4.82 -3.97
C PHE A 95 6.64 -3.37 -3.61
N LEU A 96 6.19 -3.10 -2.38
CA LEU A 96 6.00 -1.76 -1.87
C LEU A 96 7.33 -1.00 -1.76
N ALA A 97 8.41 -1.66 -1.32
CA ALA A 97 9.75 -1.06 -1.26
C ALA A 97 10.20 -0.60 -2.66
N TYR A 98 10.05 -1.44 -3.69
CA TYR A 98 10.34 -1.04 -5.07
C TYR A 98 9.44 0.11 -5.52
N ARG A 99 8.12 0.02 -5.28
CA ARG A 99 7.17 1.07 -5.67
C ARG A 99 7.52 2.43 -5.04
N PHE A 100 7.90 2.45 -3.77
CA PHE A 100 8.31 3.65 -3.06
C PHE A 100 9.65 4.18 -3.56
N SER A 101 10.63 3.31 -3.76
CA SER A 101 11.92 3.67 -4.38
C SER A 101 11.71 4.35 -5.74
N GLY A 102 10.93 3.73 -6.63
CA GLY A 102 10.69 4.26 -7.98
C GLY A 102 9.86 5.54 -7.98
N GLY A 103 8.96 5.70 -7.01
CA GLY A 103 8.18 6.92 -6.79
C GLY A 103 8.92 8.03 -6.04
N ASN A 104 10.22 7.89 -5.77
CA ASN A 104 11.04 8.81 -5.00
C ASN A 104 10.56 9.05 -3.55
N ASN A 105 9.87 8.05 -3.00
CA ASN A 105 9.35 8.01 -1.64
C ASN A 105 10.31 7.24 -0.72
N ASN A 106 11.58 7.67 -0.71
CA ASN A 106 12.67 6.89 -0.12
C ASN A 106 12.55 6.70 1.40
N LYS A 107 11.83 7.58 2.11
CA LYS A 107 11.55 7.40 3.54
C LYS A 107 10.76 6.11 3.78
N TYR A 108 9.64 5.93 3.08
CA TYR A 108 8.83 4.71 3.19
C TYR A 108 9.58 3.46 2.72
N CYS A 109 10.43 3.58 1.70
CA CYS A 109 11.31 2.48 1.30
C CYS A 109 12.27 2.07 2.44
N ILE A 110 12.90 3.04 3.12
CA ILE A 110 13.78 2.80 4.26
C ILE A 110 13.04 2.17 5.44
N GLU A 111 11.83 2.65 5.76
CA GLU A 111 11.01 2.03 6.83
C GLU A 111 10.72 0.55 6.54
N ILE A 112 10.41 0.22 5.28
CA ILE A 112 10.22 -1.19 4.87
C ILE A 112 11.52 -1.98 5.00
N LEU A 113 12.66 -1.40 4.63
CA LEU A 113 13.97 -2.06 4.76
C LEU A 113 14.30 -2.35 6.23
N GLU A 114 14.09 -1.39 7.14
CA GLU A 114 14.28 -1.61 8.58
C GLU A 114 13.34 -2.70 9.11
N LEU A 115 12.08 -2.70 8.68
CA LEU A 115 11.10 -3.72 9.08
C LEU A 115 11.50 -5.12 8.59
N LEU A 116 11.84 -5.28 7.32
CA LEU A 116 12.27 -6.56 6.74
C LEU A 116 13.58 -7.05 7.38
N GLN A 117 14.54 -6.15 7.61
CA GLN A 117 15.79 -6.47 8.27
C GLN A 117 15.56 -6.92 9.71
N GLY A 118 14.70 -6.22 10.45
CA GLY A 118 14.26 -6.59 11.78
C GLY A 118 13.68 -8.00 11.81
N ILE A 119 12.60 -8.21 11.05
CA ILE A 119 11.81 -9.45 11.03
C ILE A 119 12.63 -10.66 10.56
N HIS A 120 13.45 -10.53 9.52
CA HIS A 120 14.10 -11.68 8.88
C HIS A 120 15.55 -11.92 9.30
N LYS A 121 16.21 -10.98 9.96
CA LYS A 121 17.66 -11.05 10.23
C LYS A 121 18.07 -10.73 11.66
N GLU A 122 17.35 -9.85 12.36
CA GLU A 122 17.88 -9.27 13.61
C GLU A 122 17.08 -9.62 14.85
N TRP A 123 15.75 -9.67 14.74
CA TRP A 123 14.90 -9.87 15.89
C TRP A 123 14.84 -11.36 16.28
N PRO A 124 14.86 -11.68 17.59
CA PRO A 124 14.53 -13.01 18.06
C PRO A 124 13.12 -13.43 17.64
N ASP A 125 12.90 -14.73 17.45
CA ASP A 125 11.61 -15.27 16.99
C ASP A 125 10.43 -14.79 17.85
N ASP A 126 10.60 -14.71 19.18
CA ASP A 126 9.56 -14.22 20.09
C ASP A 126 9.14 -12.78 19.80
N VAL A 127 10.10 -11.91 19.45
CA VAL A 127 9.83 -10.51 19.10
C VAL A 127 9.16 -10.44 17.73
N THR A 128 9.64 -11.22 16.78
CA THR A 128 9.07 -11.27 15.43
C THR A 128 7.61 -11.75 15.46
N ASN A 129 7.32 -12.80 16.23
CA ASN A 129 5.97 -13.31 16.40
C ASN A 129 5.07 -12.27 17.09
N PHE A 130 5.57 -11.61 18.14
CA PHE A 130 4.82 -10.54 18.82
C PHE A 130 4.46 -9.40 17.85
N VAL A 131 5.42 -8.95 17.03
CA VAL A 131 5.18 -7.88 16.06
C VAL A 131 4.14 -8.28 15.02
N ARG A 132 4.26 -9.49 14.44
CA ARG A 132 3.31 -10.00 13.45
C ARG A 132 1.91 -10.18 14.01
N GLU A 133 1.78 -10.67 15.25
CA GLU A 133 0.48 -10.98 15.86
C GLU A 133 -0.22 -9.76 16.45
N HIS A 134 0.52 -8.72 16.87
CA HIS A 134 -0.05 -7.67 17.71
C HIS A 134 0.26 -6.23 17.30
N CYS A 135 1.26 -5.97 16.45
CA CYS A 135 1.67 -4.58 16.16
C CYS A 135 1.16 -4.05 14.82
N TRP A 136 0.76 -4.91 13.89
CA TRP A 136 0.39 -4.50 12.54
C TRP A 136 -1.09 -4.12 12.44
N LEU A 137 -1.94 -4.94 13.05
CA LEU A 137 -3.38 -4.86 12.92
C LEU A 137 -4.08 -4.95 14.27
N VAL A 138 -5.23 -4.30 14.36
CA VAL A 138 -6.17 -4.38 15.47
C VAL A 138 -7.57 -4.64 14.93
N ASN A 139 -8.37 -5.41 15.67
CA ASN A 139 -9.75 -5.71 15.29
C ASN A 139 -10.70 -5.36 16.44
N PHE A 140 -11.37 -4.22 16.32
CA PHE A 140 -12.33 -3.75 17.33
C PHE A 140 -13.72 -4.36 17.17
N SER A 141 -14.10 -4.80 15.97
CA SER A 141 -15.44 -5.33 15.70
C SER A 141 -15.59 -6.82 16.04
N GLY A 142 -14.47 -7.55 16.16
CA GLY A 142 -14.45 -9.00 16.32
C GLY A 142 -14.89 -9.76 15.07
N THR A 143 -15.09 -9.08 13.93
CA THR A 143 -15.51 -9.72 12.68
C THR A 143 -14.31 -10.21 11.87
N PRO A 144 -14.44 -11.28 11.06
CA PRO A 144 -13.32 -11.79 10.26
C PRO A 144 -12.72 -10.79 9.27
N THR A 145 -13.47 -9.75 8.89
CA THR A 145 -13.02 -8.68 7.98
C THR A 145 -12.89 -7.32 8.68
N GLY A 146 -12.80 -7.33 10.00
CA GLY A 146 -12.87 -6.16 10.87
C GLY A 146 -11.52 -5.57 11.27
N PHE A 147 -10.44 -6.09 10.72
CA PHE A 147 -9.09 -5.63 11.03
C PHE A 147 -8.81 -4.26 10.39
N CYS A 148 -8.08 -3.42 11.11
CA CYS A 148 -7.53 -2.16 10.60
C CYS A 148 -6.06 -1.98 11.04
N PRO A 149 -5.26 -1.23 10.27
CA PRO A 149 -3.91 -0.84 10.68
C PRO A 149 -3.90 -0.15 12.04
N VAL A 150 -2.92 -0.49 12.88
CA VAL A 150 -2.77 0.13 14.21
C VAL A 150 -2.58 1.64 14.12
N ASP A 151 -1.84 2.12 13.12
CA ASP A 151 -1.65 3.56 12.87
C ASP A 151 -2.99 4.25 12.56
N GLN A 152 -3.81 3.66 11.70
CA GLN A 152 -5.15 4.16 11.40
C GLN A 152 -6.06 4.13 12.64
N ALA A 153 -5.97 3.09 13.47
CA ALA A 153 -6.69 3.04 14.75
C ALA A 153 -6.25 4.16 15.70
N GLN A 154 -4.95 4.48 15.73
CA GLN A 154 -4.42 5.58 16.49
C GLN A 154 -4.90 6.94 15.95
N GLU A 155 -4.97 7.10 14.64
CA GLU A 155 -5.53 8.29 13.99
C GLU A 155 -6.99 8.52 14.40
N HIS A 156 -7.83 7.47 14.36
CA HIS A 156 -9.21 7.53 14.84
C HIS A 156 -9.28 7.95 16.32
N ASN A 157 -8.41 7.39 17.17
CA ASN A 157 -8.35 7.77 18.58
C ASN A 157 -7.95 9.26 18.77
N ILE A 158 -6.96 9.74 18.00
CA ILE A 158 -6.52 11.14 18.05
C ILE A 158 -7.64 12.07 17.59
N LYS A 159 -8.38 11.70 16.54
CA LYS A 159 -9.52 12.47 16.04
C LYS A 159 -10.61 12.62 17.11
N ASP A 160 -11.00 11.52 17.75
CA ASP A 160 -12.00 11.53 18.82
C ASP A 160 -11.57 12.38 20.02
N ILE A 161 -10.26 12.45 20.31
CA ILE A 161 -9.71 13.33 21.35
C ILE A 161 -9.78 14.81 20.94
N LYS A 162 -9.43 15.14 19.69
CA LYS A 162 -9.39 16.52 19.18
C LYS A 162 -10.78 17.14 19.01
N GLU A 163 -11.80 16.35 18.71
CA GLU A 163 -13.19 16.82 18.65
C GLU A 163 -13.79 17.07 20.05
N GLY A 164 -13.08 16.70 21.11
CA GLY A 164 -13.43 17.02 22.50
C GLY A 164 -13.11 18.48 22.90
N PRO A 165 -13.63 18.95 24.04
CA PRO A 165 -13.28 20.27 24.58
C PRO A 165 -11.76 20.39 24.76
N SER A 166 -11.20 21.60 24.66
CA SER A 166 -9.79 21.85 25.01
C SER A 166 -9.55 21.42 26.46
N ILE A 167 -8.85 20.31 26.64
CA ILE A 167 -8.78 19.56 27.89
C ILE A 167 -7.31 19.42 28.32
N ASP A 168 -7.05 19.67 29.60
CA ASP A 168 -5.75 19.40 30.23
C ASP A 168 -5.44 17.88 30.25
N TRP A 169 -4.18 17.49 30.06
CA TRP A 169 -3.70 16.11 30.02
C TRP A 169 -4.16 15.27 31.22
N LYS A 170 -4.26 15.87 32.42
CA LYS A 170 -4.77 15.19 33.62
C LYS A 170 -6.23 14.78 33.48
N PHE A 171 -7.04 15.66 32.88
CA PHE A 171 -8.45 15.38 32.65
C PHE A 171 -8.64 14.43 31.47
N LEU A 172 -7.82 14.53 30.41
CA LEU A 172 -7.79 13.53 29.34
C LEU A 172 -7.48 12.14 29.89
N LYS A 173 -6.46 11.98 30.74
CA LYS A 173 -6.13 10.69 31.38
C LYS A 173 -7.31 10.09 32.16
N LYS A 174 -8.10 10.94 32.82
CA LYS A 174 -9.30 10.52 33.55
C LYS A 174 -10.45 10.14 32.61
N MET A 175 -10.63 10.86 31.51
CA MET A 175 -11.73 10.63 30.56
C MET A 175 -11.43 9.60 29.48
N HIS A 176 -10.15 9.30 29.21
CA HIS A 176 -9.71 8.42 28.13
C HIS A 176 -10.44 7.07 28.11
N PRO A 177 -10.65 6.36 29.26
CA PRO A 177 -11.39 5.11 29.26
C PRO A 177 -12.87 5.26 28.85
N ALA A 178 -13.44 6.46 29.00
CA ALA A 178 -14.83 6.75 28.69
C ALA A 178 -15.04 7.29 27.26
N ILE A 179 -13.98 7.70 26.55
CA ILE A 179 -14.07 8.24 25.17
C ILE A 179 -14.82 7.29 24.22
N PRO A 180 -14.56 5.98 24.18
CA PRO A 180 -15.30 5.08 23.30
C PRO A 180 -16.82 5.07 23.59
N ILE A 181 -17.20 5.11 24.86
CA ILE A 181 -18.61 5.13 25.28
C ILE A 181 -19.26 6.48 24.92
N ILE A 182 -18.54 7.59 25.10
CA ILE A 182 -19.04 8.92 24.74
C ILE A 182 -19.20 9.03 23.22
N SER A 183 -18.25 8.52 22.44
CA SER A 183 -18.31 8.48 20.97
C SER A 183 -19.52 7.67 20.49
N GLU A 184 -19.75 6.48 21.08
CA GLU A 184 -20.91 5.65 20.76
C GLU A 184 -22.24 6.30 21.18
N LEU A 185 -22.28 6.96 22.33
CA LEU A 185 -23.47 7.68 22.80
C LEU A 185 -23.79 8.87 21.88
N SER A 186 -22.77 9.63 21.45
CA SER A 186 -22.94 10.71 20.48
C SER A 186 -23.53 10.18 19.17
N LYS A 187 -22.99 9.08 18.63
CA LYS A 187 -23.54 8.42 17.42
C LYS A 187 -24.99 7.99 17.63
N HIS A 188 -25.30 7.35 18.75
CA HIS A 188 -26.67 6.93 19.07
C HIS A 188 -27.62 8.13 19.13
N MET A 189 -27.23 9.21 19.82
CA MET A 189 -28.04 10.43 19.90
C MET A 189 -28.23 11.06 18.52
N GLU A 190 -27.19 11.10 17.70
CA GLU A 190 -27.28 11.58 16.32
C GLU A 190 -28.23 10.74 15.47
N GLU A 191 -28.20 9.41 15.59
CA GLU A 191 -29.10 8.50 14.87
C GLU A 191 -30.56 8.68 15.30
N GLU A 192 -30.82 8.83 16.60
CA GLU A 192 -32.16 9.02 17.16
C GLU A 192 -32.75 10.38 16.80
N PHE A 193 -31.98 11.46 16.99
CA PHE A 193 -32.48 12.82 16.79
C PHE A 193 -32.30 13.33 15.34
N ARG A 194 -31.56 12.61 14.49
CA ARG A 194 -31.29 12.93 13.07
C ARG A 194 -30.85 14.39 12.87
N THR A 195 -30.06 14.90 13.80
CA THR A 195 -29.66 16.32 13.88
C THR A 195 -28.73 16.73 12.74
N TYR A 196 -27.99 15.80 12.15
CA TYR A 196 -27.21 16.02 10.94
C TYR A 196 -27.97 15.57 9.68
N THR A 197 -28.35 16.53 8.84
CA THR A 197 -28.88 16.30 7.48
C THR A 197 -27.81 15.96 6.44
N ARG A 198 -26.53 15.93 6.83
CA ARG A 198 -25.42 15.54 5.97
C ARG A 198 -25.11 14.07 6.21
N GLY A 199 -25.26 13.24 5.18
CA GLY A 199 -25.14 11.78 5.30
C GLY A 199 -23.77 11.36 5.84
N LEU A 200 -23.74 10.87 7.08
CA LEU A 200 -22.56 10.25 7.71
C LEU A 200 -22.14 8.95 7.01
N LYS A 201 -23.09 8.32 6.31
CA LYS A 201 -22.86 7.12 5.51
C LYS A 201 -22.75 7.55 4.05
N HIS A 202 -21.58 7.37 3.44
CA HIS A 202 -21.48 7.35 1.98
C HIS A 202 -22.44 6.26 1.49
N THR A 203 -23.49 6.66 0.77
CA THR A 203 -24.39 5.68 0.15
C THR A 203 -23.55 4.83 -0.77
N VAL A 204 -23.60 3.50 -0.61
CA VAL A 204 -22.89 2.58 -1.51
C VAL A 204 -23.41 2.87 -2.91
N PRO A 205 -22.59 3.42 -3.82
CA PRO A 205 -23.04 3.75 -5.16
C PRO A 205 -23.51 2.47 -5.85
N LYS A 206 -24.50 2.57 -6.74
CA LYS A 206 -24.94 1.43 -7.55
C LYS A 206 -23.89 1.16 -8.62
N LYS A 207 -22.82 0.46 -8.23
CA LYS A 207 -21.60 0.26 -9.04
C LYS A 207 -21.86 -0.52 -10.33
N ASP A 208 -22.90 -1.35 -10.39
CA ASP A 208 -23.15 -2.23 -11.53
C ASP A 208 -23.32 -1.46 -12.85
N GLN A 209 -23.96 -0.29 -12.81
CA GLN A 209 -24.13 0.55 -14.00
C GLN A 209 -22.81 1.20 -14.43
N ASP A 210 -22.00 1.63 -13.47
CA ASP A 210 -20.70 2.24 -13.74
C ASP A 210 -19.70 1.20 -14.28
N VAL A 211 -19.69 0.00 -13.71
CA VAL A 211 -18.88 -1.13 -14.17
C VAL A 211 -19.28 -1.51 -15.59
N LYS A 212 -20.59 -1.67 -15.86
CA LYS A 212 -21.07 -1.99 -17.21
C LYS A 212 -20.68 -0.91 -18.23
N LYS A 213 -20.81 0.36 -17.87
CA LYS A 213 -20.39 1.48 -18.73
C LYS A 213 -18.89 1.45 -18.99
N LEU A 214 -18.08 1.10 -17.98
CA LEU A 214 -16.64 0.96 -18.11
C LEU A 214 -16.27 -0.20 -19.05
N GLU A 215 -16.93 -1.36 -18.90
CA GLU A 215 -16.77 -2.53 -19.78
C GLU A 215 -17.11 -2.19 -21.24
N GLU A 216 -18.23 -1.49 -21.47
CA GLU A 216 -18.63 -1.02 -22.81
C GLU A 216 -17.56 -0.08 -23.38
N THR A 217 -17.12 0.91 -22.61
CA THR A 217 -16.10 1.88 -23.02
C THR A 217 -14.77 1.20 -23.36
N TYR A 218 -14.32 0.25 -22.54
CA TYR A 218 -13.07 -0.50 -22.76
C TYR A 218 -13.16 -1.43 -23.97
N SER A 219 -14.33 -2.03 -24.19
CA SER A 219 -14.60 -2.90 -25.33
C SER A 219 -14.63 -2.12 -26.65
N GLU A 220 -15.29 -0.95 -26.65
CA GLU A 220 -15.34 -0.01 -27.78
C GLU A 220 -13.96 0.55 -28.11
N ALA A 221 -13.19 0.94 -27.09
CA ALA A 221 -11.84 1.45 -27.26
C ALA A 221 -10.81 0.36 -27.60
N GLY A 222 -11.15 -0.93 -27.44
CA GLY A 222 -10.26 -2.03 -27.81
C GLY A 222 -8.97 -2.12 -26.99
N ILE A 223 -8.94 -1.56 -25.77
CA ILE A 223 -7.70 -1.39 -24.98
C ILE A 223 -7.04 -2.71 -24.57
N HIS A 224 -7.83 -3.79 -24.47
CA HIS A 224 -7.34 -5.14 -24.14
C HIS A 224 -6.96 -5.96 -25.38
N LYS A 225 -7.20 -5.44 -26.59
CA LYS A 225 -6.86 -6.11 -27.84
C LYS A 225 -5.47 -5.67 -28.28
N ARG A 226 -4.62 -6.64 -28.62
CA ARG A 226 -3.30 -6.40 -29.18
C ARG A 226 -3.43 -5.81 -30.58
N GLU A 227 -2.81 -4.65 -30.79
CA GLU A 227 -2.60 -4.04 -32.09
C GLU A 227 -1.11 -3.75 -32.27
N PRO A 228 -0.41 -4.53 -33.13
CA PRO A 228 1.01 -4.31 -33.40
C PRO A 228 1.31 -2.88 -33.88
N GLY A 229 2.33 -2.26 -33.31
CA GLY A 229 2.79 -0.93 -33.68
C GLY A 229 1.93 0.22 -33.13
N ARG A 230 1.03 -0.05 -32.17
CA ARG A 230 0.22 0.99 -31.54
C ARG A 230 1.08 1.80 -30.57
N VAL A 231 1.34 3.06 -30.94
CA VAL A 231 2.17 4.00 -30.16
C VAL A 231 1.30 5.06 -29.47
N LEU A 232 1.51 5.28 -28.18
CA LEU A 232 0.82 6.34 -27.43
C LEU A 232 1.47 7.71 -27.65
N ASN A 233 0.68 8.77 -27.56
CA ASN A 233 1.18 10.12 -27.75
C ASN A 233 2.01 10.58 -26.53
N LYS A 234 3.34 10.46 -26.65
CA LYS A 234 4.32 10.85 -25.62
C LYS A 234 4.25 12.33 -25.17
N LYS A 235 3.55 13.21 -25.90
CA LYS A 235 3.39 14.63 -25.55
C LYS A 235 2.21 14.91 -24.62
N LYS A 236 1.31 13.94 -24.44
CA LYS A 236 0.21 14.02 -23.48
C LYS A 236 0.57 13.22 -22.23
N PRO A 237 0.07 13.57 -21.03
CA PRO A 237 0.26 12.80 -19.80
C PRO A 237 -0.49 11.44 -19.81
N ASP A 238 -0.74 10.87 -21.00
CA ASP A 238 -1.55 9.67 -21.20
C ASP A 238 -0.72 8.39 -20.97
N THR A 239 0.57 8.51 -20.67
CA THR A 239 1.47 7.39 -20.33
C THR A 239 1.87 7.47 -18.86
N ALA A 240 1.47 6.46 -18.09
CA ALA A 240 1.90 6.28 -16.71
C ALA A 240 3.28 5.61 -16.66
N GLU A 241 4.08 5.97 -15.66
CA GLU A 241 5.42 5.42 -15.47
C GLU A 241 5.38 4.06 -14.75
N ASP A 242 6.25 3.13 -15.14
CA ASP A 242 6.44 1.89 -14.38
C ASP A 242 7.35 2.15 -13.16
N PHE A 243 6.73 2.57 -12.07
CA PHE A 243 7.42 2.84 -10.82
C PHE A 243 8.01 1.58 -10.17
N LEU A 244 7.54 0.38 -10.52
CA LEU A 244 8.14 -0.84 -10.02
C LEU A 244 9.46 -1.13 -10.72
N ALA A 245 9.49 -1.02 -12.05
CA ALA A 245 10.71 -1.17 -12.83
C ALA A 245 11.75 -0.11 -12.44
N LYS A 246 11.35 1.17 -12.41
CA LYS A 246 12.20 2.27 -11.91
C LYS A 246 12.71 2.01 -10.50
N GLY A 247 11.84 1.47 -9.65
CA GLY A 247 12.13 1.07 -8.29
C GLY A 247 13.24 0.04 -8.21
N ALA A 248 13.11 -1.04 -8.97
CA ALA A 248 14.08 -2.12 -9.05
C ALA A 248 15.44 -1.65 -9.60
N GLU A 249 15.45 -0.83 -10.66
CA GLU A 249 16.66 -0.25 -11.24
C GLU A 249 17.39 0.68 -10.25
N GLY A 250 16.63 1.52 -9.54
CA GLY A 250 17.15 2.50 -8.59
C GLY A 250 17.43 1.96 -7.19
N PHE A 251 16.98 0.74 -6.87
CA PHE A 251 16.94 0.21 -5.51
C PHE A 251 18.30 0.15 -4.84
N TYR A 252 19.34 -0.26 -5.58
CA TYR A 252 20.70 -0.38 -5.05
C TYR A 252 21.22 0.93 -4.44
N LYS A 253 20.86 2.09 -5.01
CA LYS A 253 21.28 3.38 -4.45
C LYS A 253 20.64 3.67 -3.10
N VAL A 254 19.36 3.29 -2.93
CA VAL A 254 18.65 3.42 -1.66
C VAL A 254 19.24 2.45 -0.64
N LEU A 255 19.52 1.22 -1.07
CA LEU A 255 20.12 0.17 -0.25
C LEU A 255 21.54 0.55 0.24
N ASP A 256 22.40 1.05 -0.64
CA ASP A 256 23.76 1.49 -0.28
C ASP A 256 23.72 2.61 0.75
N ARG A 257 22.82 3.59 0.57
CA ARG A 257 22.63 4.69 1.53
C ARG A 257 22.12 4.16 2.86
N TRP A 258 21.13 3.27 2.84
CA TRP A 258 20.56 2.65 4.02
C TRP A 258 21.63 1.86 4.80
N GLN A 259 22.41 1.03 4.11
CA GLN A 259 23.50 0.27 4.70
C GLN A 259 24.58 1.18 5.29
N GLY A 260 24.99 2.22 4.55
CA GLY A 260 25.95 3.22 5.04
C GLY A 260 25.48 3.92 6.32
N ASN A 261 24.18 4.19 6.43
CA ASN A 261 23.59 4.80 7.62
C ASN A 261 23.42 3.85 8.80
N ARG A 262 23.50 2.53 8.63
CA ARG A 262 23.44 1.55 9.74
C ARG A 262 24.81 1.17 10.27
N ASN A 263 25.83 1.28 9.43
CA ASN A 263 27.22 0.93 9.75
C ASN A 263 27.93 2.12 10.39
N TYR A 264 27.51 2.49 11.60
CA TYR A 264 28.24 3.42 12.45
C TYR A 264 28.43 2.81 13.84
N GLU A 265 29.49 3.26 14.53
CA GLU A 265 29.76 2.83 15.89
C GLU A 265 28.63 3.32 16.80
N ARG A 266 27.84 2.37 17.31
CA ARG A 266 26.75 2.68 18.23
C ARG A 266 27.35 2.91 19.62
N ARG A 267 26.97 4.03 20.23
CA ARG A 267 27.29 4.33 21.61
C ARG A 267 26.76 3.19 22.51
N THR A 268 27.62 2.58 23.31
CA THR A 268 27.28 1.43 24.18
C THR A 268 26.95 1.85 25.61
N ASP A 269 27.16 3.11 25.95
CA ASP A 269 26.82 3.70 27.23
C ASP A 269 25.45 4.40 27.17
N GLU A 270 24.65 4.16 28.22
CA GLU A 270 23.35 4.79 28.40
C GLU A 270 23.50 5.99 29.33
N ASP A 271 23.23 7.19 28.82
CA ASP A 271 23.28 8.43 29.59
C ASP A 271 21.92 8.66 30.28
N TRP A 272 21.72 7.99 31.41
CA TRP A 272 20.50 8.06 32.21
C TRP A 272 20.44 9.32 33.07
N GLU A 273 20.93 10.48 32.62
CA GLU A 273 20.76 11.74 33.36
C GLU A 273 19.26 12.06 33.50
N PHE A 274 18.68 11.51 34.56
CA PHE A 274 17.33 11.74 35.02
C PHE A 274 17.25 13.21 35.33
N ARG A 275 16.61 13.98 34.45
CA ARG A 275 16.24 15.36 34.74
C ARG A 275 15.38 15.34 36.01
N SER A 276 16.00 15.71 37.13
CA SER A 276 15.27 15.91 38.38
C SER A 276 14.20 16.98 38.17
N ALA A 277 13.10 16.89 38.94
CA ALA A 277 11.90 17.71 38.81
C ALA A 277 12.11 19.24 38.92
N ASN A 278 13.33 19.72 39.10
CA ASN A 278 13.67 21.14 39.24
C ASN A 278 14.56 21.71 38.12
N GLY A 279 14.64 21.06 36.96
CA GLY A 279 15.08 21.70 35.71
C GLY A 279 16.47 22.34 35.72
N SER A 280 17.41 21.86 36.54
CA SER A 280 18.81 22.31 36.51
C SER A 280 19.73 21.15 36.10
N PRO A 281 20.64 21.34 35.14
CA PRO A 281 21.59 20.31 34.74
C PRO A 281 22.66 20.14 35.83
N ALA A 282 23.05 18.89 36.10
CA ALA A 282 24.25 18.60 36.87
C ALA A 282 25.50 19.09 36.10
N PRO A 283 26.58 19.51 36.78
CA PRO A 283 27.73 20.08 36.10
C PRO A 283 28.42 19.01 35.24
N SER A 284 28.34 19.19 33.93
CA SER A 284 29.07 18.40 32.95
C SER A 284 30.55 18.75 32.98
N SER A 285 31.41 17.74 33.04
CA SER A 285 32.80 17.85 32.62
C SER A 285 32.87 17.61 31.11
N GLU A 286 33.06 18.71 30.35
CA GLU A 286 33.82 18.88 29.09
C GLU A 286 33.92 17.68 28.12
N SER A 287 33.72 17.77 26.80
CA SER A 287 33.81 18.88 25.84
C SER A 287 33.44 18.38 24.42
N GLY A 288 32.98 19.28 23.54
CA GLY A 288 33.31 19.22 22.11
C GLY A 288 32.18 18.94 21.09
N ALA A 289 32.05 19.89 20.16
CA ALA A 289 31.45 19.82 18.82
C ALA A 289 29.92 20.01 18.68
N SER A 290 29.60 21.23 18.25
CA SER A 290 28.33 21.71 17.69
C SER A 290 27.96 20.98 16.39
N CYS A 291 26.69 20.57 16.27
CA CYS A 291 26.02 20.38 14.99
C CYS A 291 24.57 20.86 15.13
N SER A 292 24.32 22.09 14.69
CA SER A 292 22.98 22.62 14.44
C SER A 292 22.46 22.04 13.13
N ASP A 293 21.27 21.44 13.16
CA ASP A 293 20.19 21.65 12.19
C ASP A 293 18.99 20.78 12.60
N ALA A 294 18.09 21.38 13.38
CA ALA A 294 16.79 20.78 13.66
C ALA A 294 15.89 21.00 12.44
N VAL A 295 15.59 19.92 11.73
CA VAL A 295 14.62 19.92 10.63
C VAL A 295 13.22 19.96 11.25
N GLU A 296 12.58 21.10 11.11
CA GLU A 296 11.16 21.32 11.41
C GLU A 296 10.31 20.41 10.50
N LEU A 297 9.63 19.43 11.07
CA LEU A 297 8.67 18.57 10.37
C LEU A 297 7.40 19.38 10.08
N SER A 298 7.34 20.01 8.91
CA SER A 298 6.10 20.59 8.38
C SER A 298 5.13 19.48 7.97
N LEU A 299 4.20 19.16 8.86
CA LEU A 299 2.97 18.43 8.56
C LEU A 299 2.01 19.38 7.82
N ASP A 300 2.21 19.55 6.52
CA ASP A 300 1.24 20.20 5.63
C ASP A 300 1.46 19.69 4.20
N ARG A 301 0.74 18.63 3.83
CA ARG A 301 0.23 18.33 2.47
C ARG A 301 -0.53 16.99 2.50
N GLU A 302 -1.82 17.06 2.83
CA GLU A 302 -2.78 15.94 2.83
C GLU A 302 -3.98 16.22 1.90
N ASP A 303 -3.72 16.65 0.66
CA ASP A 303 -4.77 16.75 -0.37
C ASP A 303 -4.25 16.24 -1.72
N GLU A 304 -3.95 14.95 -1.76
CA GLU A 304 -3.89 14.13 -2.97
C GLU A 304 -3.88 12.68 -2.48
N TRP A 305 -4.58 11.77 -3.14
CA TRP A 305 -4.84 10.36 -2.71
C TRP A 305 -6.09 10.13 -1.83
N MET A 306 -7.23 10.67 -2.28
CA MET A 306 -8.50 9.92 -2.31
C MET A 306 -9.15 10.02 -3.68
#